data_AF-A0A4W5R371-F1
#
_entry.id   AF-A0A4W5R371-F1
#
_cell.length_a   1.000
_cell.length_b   1.000
_cell.length_c   1.000
_cell.angle_alpha   90.00
_cell.angle_beta   90.00
_cell.angle_gamma   90.00
#
_symmetry.space_group_name_H-M   'P 1'
#
loop_
_entity.id
_entity.type
_entity.pdbx_description
1 polymer ?
#
loop_
_entity_poly.entity_id
_entity_poly.type
_entity_poly.pdbx_seq_one_letter_code
_entity_poly.pdbx_strand_id
1 'polypeptide(L)' 'MECISVHIGQTGIQMGNACWELYCLEHGFQPDGRIQESSTASLADSSFGNFFSETGGGKHIPRAIFIDLEPTVVVVSP' A
#
# COMPACT_ATOMS: atom_id res chain seq x y z
N MET A 1 14.65 -1.61 7.05
CA MET A 1 14.90 -2.68 6.06
C MET A 1 13.81 -2.55 5.03
N GLU A 2 14.09 -2.41 3.74
CA GLU A 2 12.99 -2.22 2.78
C GLU A 2 12.45 -3.57 2.28
N CYS A 3 11.14 -3.65 2.12
CA CYS A 3 10.44 -4.81 1.56
C CYS A 3 9.63 -4.38 0.33
N ILE A 4 9.71 -5.17 -0.74
CA ILE A 4 8.92 -4.99 -1.96
C ILE A 4 7.96 -6.16 -2.09
N SER A 5 6.66 -5.85 -2.18
CA SER A 5 5.61 -6.83 -2.41
C SER A 5 5.39 -7.01 -3.92
N VAL A 6 5.40 -8.25 -4.41
CA VAL A 6 5.19 -8.55 -5.84
C VAL A 6 3.99 -9.46 -5.99
N HIS A 7 3.00 -9.01 -6.75
CA HIS A 7 1.72 -9.68 -6.98
C HIS A 7 1.60 -10.02 -8.47
N ILE A 8 1.44 -11.30 -8.80
CA ILE A 8 1.47 -11.80 -10.19
C ILE A 8 0.20 -12.55 -10.52
N GLY A 9 -0.38 -12.23 -11.68
CA GLY A 9 -1.60 -12.83 -12.22
C GLY A 9 -2.87 -12.36 -11.50
N GLN A 10 -4.01 -12.58 -12.16
CA GLN A 10 -5.32 -12.10 -11.71
C GLN A 10 -5.61 -12.37 -10.22
N THR A 11 -5.41 -13.61 -9.75
CA THR A 11 -5.63 -13.97 -8.34
C THR A 11 -4.64 -13.25 -7.41
N GLY A 12 -3.36 -13.20 -7.77
CA GLY A 12 -2.33 -12.54 -6.95
C GLY A 12 -2.61 -11.06 -6.79
N ILE A 13 -3.05 -10.40 -7.87
CA ILE A 13 -3.43 -8.99 -7.87
C ILE A 13 -4.66 -8.75 -6.99
N GLN A 14 -5.71 -9.56 -7.11
CA GLN A 14 -6.92 -9.40 -6.31
C GLN A 14 -6.63 -9.57 -4.81
N MET A 15 -5.82 -10.57 -4.46
CA MET A 15 -5.36 -10.76 -3.07
C MET A 15 -4.51 -9.60 -2.60
N GLY A 16 -3.53 -9.17 -3.41
CA GLY A 16 -2.68 -8.03 -3.09
C GLY A 16 -3.47 -6.76 -2.86
N ASN A 17 -4.48 -6.50 -3.69
CA ASN A 17 -5.36 -5.34 -3.55
C ASN A 17 -6.10 -5.35 -2.21
N ALA A 18 -6.72 -6.47 -1.84
CA ALA A 18 -7.40 -6.61 -0.55
C ALA A 18 -6.43 -6.49 0.63
N CYS A 19 -5.23 -7.05 0.53
CA CYS A 19 -4.20 -6.92 1.56
C CYS A 19 -3.77 -5.46 1.77
N TRP A 20 -3.54 -4.70 0.70
CA TRP A 20 -3.15 -3.30 0.81
C TRP A 20 -4.29 -2.40 1.29
N GLU A 21 -5.54 -2.67 0.89
CA GLU A 21 -6.71 -1.98 1.42
C GLU A 21 -6.81 -2.15 2.95
N LEU A 22 -6.68 -3.39 3.44
CA LEU A 22 -6.67 -3.67 4.87
C LEU A 22 -5.48 -3.01 5.57
N TYR A 23 -4.27 -3.09 4.99
CA TYR A 23 -3.08 -2.44 5.55
C TYR A 23 -3.31 -0.93 5.73
N CYS A 24 -3.81 -0.27 4.68
CA CYS A 24 -4.13 1.15 4.70
C CYS A 24 -5.15 1.49 5.80
N LEU A 25 -6.22 0.70 5.93
CA LEU A 25 -7.25 0.89 6.96
C LEU A 25 -6.69 0.73 8.38
N GLU A 26 -5.93 -0.33 8.63
CA GLU A 26 -5.33 -0.62 9.95
C GLU A 26 -4.40 0.50 10.42
N HIS A 27 -3.72 1.18 9.49
CA HIS A 27 -2.76 2.23 9.78
C HIS A 27 -3.33 3.65 9.62
N GLY A 28 -4.63 3.77 9.33
CA GLY A 28 -5.30 5.07 9.26
C GLY A 28 -4.93 5.89 8.02
N PHE A 29 -4.57 5.22 6.92
CA PHE A 29 -4.39 5.87 5.63
C PHE A 29 -5.74 6.24 5.03
N GLN A 30 -5.79 7.48 4.56
CA GLN A 30 -6.81 7.95 3.67
C GLN A 30 -6.53 7.42 2.25
N PRO A 31 -7.55 7.32 1.39
CA PRO A 31 -7.40 6.87 0.00
C PRO A 31 -6.43 7.71 -0.85
N ASP A 32 -6.03 8.90 -0.38
CA ASP A 32 -5.03 9.73 -1.05
C ASP A 32 -3.58 9.37 -0.65
N GLY A 33 -3.40 8.43 0.28
CA GLY A 33 -2.12 7.98 0.82
C GLY A 33 -1.60 8.82 1.99
N ARG A 34 -2.42 9.70 2.58
CA ARG A 34 -2.06 10.48 3.77
C ARG A 34 -2.61 9.83 5.03
N ILE A 35 -1.94 10.05 6.15
CA ILE A 35 -2.39 9.52 7.44
C ILE A 35 -3.36 10.51 8.06
N GLN A 36 -4.45 9.99 8.63
CA GLN A 36 -5.40 10.81 9.37
C GLN A 36 -4.73 11.40 10.63
N GLU A 37 -4.85 12.71 10.85
CA GLU A 37 -4.08 13.43 11.89
C GLU A 37 -4.33 12.90 13.32
N SER A 38 -5.50 12.32 13.58
CA SER A 38 -5.87 11.67 14.85
C SER A 38 -5.18 10.31 15.08
N SER A 39 -4.55 9.73 14.05
CA SER A 39 -3.94 8.40 14.07
C SER A 39 -2.44 8.43 14.28
N THR A 40 -1.85 9.60 14.58
CA THR A 40 -0.40 9.79 14.77
C THR A 40 0.24 8.90 15.85
N ALA A 41 -0.55 8.29 16.73
CA ALA A 41 -0.08 7.30 17.70
C ALA A 41 0.27 5.93 17.08
N SER A 42 -0.33 5.52 15.95
CA SER A 42 -0.03 4.24 15.27
C SER A 42 1.24 4.28 14.41
N LEU A 43 1.74 5.48 14.10
CA LEU A 43 2.98 5.72 13.36
C LEU A 43 4.25 5.47 14.17
N ALA A 44 4.14 5.30 15.49
CA ALA A 44 5.28 5.02 16.36
C ALA A 44 5.93 3.66 16.06
N ASP A 45 5.24 2.78 15.32
CA ASP A 45 5.77 1.48 14.94
C ASP A 45 6.67 1.60 13.70
N SER A 46 7.97 1.78 13.96
CA SER A 46 9.06 1.91 12.98
C SER A 46 9.12 0.83 11.87
N SER A 47 8.36 -0.27 12.01
CA SER A 47 8.22 -1.32 11.02
C SER A 47 7.50 -0.86 9.74
N PHE A 48 6.62 0.14 9.84
CA PHE A 48 5.80 0.64 8.73
C PHE A 48 6.62 1.16 7.54
N GLY A 49 7.69 1.92 7.83
CA GLY A 49 8.57 2.49 6.81
C GLY A 49 9.29 1.45 5.94
N ASN A 50 9.26 0.17 6.34
CA ASN A 50 9.81 -0.92 5.54
C ASN A 50 8.96 -1.18 4.27
N PHE A 51 7.65 -0.97 4.32
CA PHE A 51 6.69 -1.32 3.27
C PHE A 51 6.20 -0.14 2.43
N PHE A 52 6.41 1.10 2.91
CA PHE A 52 5.98 2.31 2.22
C PHE A 52 7.18 3.23 1.91
N SER A 53 7.05 4.02 0.86
CA SER A 53 7.91 5.19 0.63
C SER A 53 7.13 6.46 0.95
N GLU A 54 7.80 7.44 1.56
CA GLU A 54 7.20 8.74 1.84
C GLU A 54 7.68 9.77 0.82
N THR A 55 6.74 10.51 0.25
CA THR A 55 7.05 11.65 -0.62
C THR A 55 7.31 12.90 0.23
N GLY A 56 8.04 13.88 -0.31
CA GLY A 56 8.23 15.18 0.38
C GLY A 56 6.93 15.94 0.67
N GLY A 57 5.80 15.52 0.09
CA GLY A 57 4.47 16.05 0.38
C GLY A 57 3.72 15.30 1.47
N GLY A 58 4.31 14.33 2.19
CA GLY A 58 3.66 13.55 3.25
C GLY A 58 2.69 12.46 2.78
N LYS A 59 2.70 12.14 1.48
CA LYS A 59 1.99 10.98 0.93
C LYS A 59 2.86 9.74 1.06
N HIS A 60 2.28 8.66 1.56
CA HIS A 60 2.91 7.34 1.63
C HIS A 60 2.45 6.48 0.45
N ILE A 61 3.40 5.80 -0.18
CA ILE A 61 3.17 4.98 -1.38
C ILE A 61 3.60 3.55 -1.05
N PRO A 62 2.72 2.55 -1.23
CA PRO A 62 3.08 1.14 -1.07
C PRO A 62 4.25 0.75 -1.98
N ARG A 63 5.20 -0.02 -1.44
CA ARG A 63 6.28 -0.64 -2.22
C ARG A 63 5.76 -1.95 -2.83
N ALA A 64 4.87 -1.82 -3.81
CA ALA A 64 4.19 -2.94 -4.45
C ALA A 64 4.32 -2.91 -5.97
N ILE A 65 4.46 -4.09 -6.57
CA ILE A 65 4.44 -4.30 -8.03
C ILE A 65 3.31 -5.29 -8.34
N PHE A 66 2.43 -4.92 -9.27
CA PHE A 66 1.34 -5.77 -9.76
C PHE A 66 1.59 -6.09 -11.24
N ILE A 67 1.55 -7.37 -11.60
CA ILE A 67 1.89 -7.85 -12.94
C ILE A 67 0.78 -8.78 -13.41
N ASP A 68 0.13 -8.44 -14.52
CA ASP A 68 -0.74 -9.34 -15.26
C ASP A 68 -0.24 -9.48 -16.70
N LEU A 69 -0.41 -10.67 -17.28
CA LEU A 69 -0.11 -10.94 -18.68
C LEU A 69 -1.37 -10.96 -19.55
N GLU A 70 -2.56 -10.86 -18.93
CA GLU A 70 -3.79 -10.61 -19.66
C GLU A 70 -3.75 -9.20 -20.30
N PRO A 71 -4.36 -9.00 -21.48
CA PRO A 71 -4.36 -7.70 -22.17
C PRO A 71 -5.26 -6.66 -21.49
N THR A 72 -5.89 -7.01 -20.36
CA THR A 72 -6.76 -6.15 -19.57
C THR A 72 -5.93 -5.21 -18.69
N VAL A 73 -6.47 -4.03 -18.40
CA VAL A 73 -5.84 -3.10 -17.47
C VAL A 73 -5.94 -3.66 -16.05
N VAL A 74 -4.81 -3.70 -15.35
CA VAL A 74 -4.78 -4.01 -13.92
C VAL A 74 -5.45 -2.89 -13.15
N VAL A 75 -6.55 -3.20 -12.47
CA VAL A 75 -7.23 -2.28 -11.56
C VAL A 75 -6.75 -2.54 -10.14
N VAL A 76 -6.14 -1.53 -9.53
CA VAL A 76 -5.69 -1.55 -8.14
C VAL A 76 -6.40 -0.41 -7.41
N SER A 77 -6.90 -0.68 -6.21
CA SER A 77 -7.49 0.33 -5.34
C SER A 77 -6.41 1.35 -4.94
N PRO A 78 -6.75 2.66 -4.86
CA PRO A 78 -5.82 3.70 -4.44
C PRO A 78 -5.41 3.59 -2.97
#